data_AF-A0A1G0L0C8-F1
#
_entry.id   AF-A0A1G0L0C8-F1
#
_cell.length_a   1.000
_cell.length_b   1.000
_cell.length_c   1.000
_cell.angle_alpha   90.00
_cell.angle_beta   90.00
_cell.angle_gamma   90.00
#
_symmetry.space_group_name_H-M   'P 1'
#
loop_
_entity.id
_entity.type
_entity.pdbx_description
1 polymer ?
#
loop_
_entity_poly.entity_id
_entity_poly.type
_entity_poly.pdbx_seq_one_letter_code
_entity_poly.pdbx_strand_id
1 'polypeptide(L)'
;MEIQARAAYEAADQLIREIKTFGAQGERLRMFVLRLGNVFRTLQSVPAMSEPEQNQFTINSGNRVLNLEETEFLAEAKKYGIITEQLETKTKGPIGSDIVDFQLNPIYSPYFQISYRRKRKIDLSVEEFHVLALGTEDEYRDLSTKLFKHQDKLKVQTELWQ
;
A
#
# COMPACT_ATOMS: atom_id res chain seq x y z
N MET A 1 -22.00 12.45 13.81
CA MET A 1 -20.83 12.07 12.99
C MET A 1 -20.59 10.56 12.98
N GLU A 2 -20.87 9.85 14.07
CA GLU A 2 -20.66 8.39 14.19
C GLU A 2 -21.42 7.54 13.15
N ILE A 3 -22.67 7.92 12.83
CA ILE A 3 -23.49 7.23 11.79
C ILE A 3 -22.82 7.29 10.41
N GLN A 4 -22.23 8.43 10.05
CA GLN A 4 -21.58 8.62 8.75
C GLN A 4 -20.27 7.83 8.66
N ALA A 5 -19.48 7.83 9.74
CA ALA A 5 -18.25 7.05 9.82
C ALA A 5 -18.54 5.54 9.73
N ARG A 6 -19.57 5.07 10.44
CA ARG A 6 -20.01 3.68 10.39
C ARG A 6 -20.51 3.28 9.00
N ALA A 7 -21.35 4.10 8.37
CA ALA A 7 -21.86 3.83 7.03
C ALA A 7 -20.72 3.78 5.99
N ALA A 8 -19.74 4.69 6.08
CA ALA A 8 -18.57 4.68 5.21
C ALA A 8 -17.72 3.42 5.39
N TYR A 9 -17.54 2.96 6.63
CA TYR A 9 -16.88 1.69 6.92
C TYR A 9 -17.62 0.50 6.34
N GLU A 10 -18.95 0.41 6.55
CA GLU A 10 -19.78 -0.68 6.04
C GLU A 10 -19.76 -0.75 4.51
N ALA A 11 -19.82 0.41 3.84
CA ALA A 11 -19.67 0.48 2.39
C ALA A 11 -18.29 -0.01 1.92
N ALA A 12 -17.21 0.40 2.58
CA ALA A 12 -15.86 -0.06 2.25
C ALA A 12 -15.66 -1.57 2.51
N ASP A 13 -16.19 -2.10 3.61
CA ASP A 13 -16.17 -3.55 3.91
C ASP A 13 -16.89 -4.35 2.83
N GLN A 14 -18.07 -3.88 2.40
CA GLN A 14 -18.82 -4.52 1.33
C GLN A 14 -18.02 -4.54 0.02
N LEU A 15 -17.43 -3.41 -0.38
CA LEU A 15 -16.61 -3.32 -1.58
C LEU A 15 -15.41 -4.27 -1.52
N ILE A 16 -14.72 -4.36 -0.37
CA ILE A 16 -13.59 -5.30 -0.21
C ILE A 16 -14.05 -6.75 -0.32
N ARG A 17 -15.22 -7.09 0.21
CA ARG A 17 -15.81 -8.44 0.07
C ARG A 17 -16.17 -8.79 -1.36
N GLU A 18 -16.54 -7.81 -2.17
CA GLU A 18 -16.90 -8.00 -3.59
C GLU A 18 -15.67 -8.26 -4.47
N ILE A 19 -14.48 -7.75 -4.10
CA ILE A 19 -13.23 -7.93 -4.86
C ILE A 19 -12.94 -9.41 -5.18
N LYS A 20 -13.28 -10.33 -4.29
CA LYS A 20 -13.06 -11.78 -4.52
C LYS A 20 -13.77 -12.32 -5.77
N THR A 21 -14.78 -11.60 -6.27
CA THR A 21 -15.53 -11.95 -7.49
C THR A 21 -14.92 -11.37 -8.76
N PHE A 22 -13.86 -10.56 -8.64
CA PHE A 22 -13.22 -9.88 -9.76
C PHE A 22 -12.25 -10.80 -10.49
N GLY A 23 -12.50 -11.00 -11.78
CA GLY A 23 -11.52 -11.60 -12.69
C GLY A 23 -11.01 -12.97 -12.24
N ALA A 24 -9.78 -13.28 -12.65
CA ALA A 24 -9.14 -14.55 -12.30
C ALA A 24 -8.41 -14.47 -10.95
N GLN A 25 -7.99 -13.26 -10.56
CA GLN A 25 -7.17 -13.03 -9.37
C GLN A 25 -7.93 -12.41 -8.20
N GLY A 26 -9.27 -12.42 -8.21
CA GLY A 26 -10.12 -11.72 -7.24
C GLY A 26 -9.75 -11.97 -5.77
N GLU A 27 -9.51 -13.22 -5.36
CA GLU A 27 -9.12 -13.50 -3.97
C GLU A 27 -7.74 -12.91 -3.64
N ARG A 28 -6.78 -13.00 -4.58
CA ARG A 28 -5.45 -12.41 -4.41
C ARG A 28 -5.53 -10.88 -4.34
N LEU A 29 -6.35 -10.24 -5.18
CA LEU A 29 -6.61 -8.81 -5.15
C LEU A 29 -7.21 -8.39 -3.81
N ARG A 30 -8.19 -9.15 -3.30
CA ARG A 30 -8.81 -8.89 -2.00
C ARG A 30 -7.78 -8.96 -0.88
N MET A 31 -6.95 -10.01 -0.88
CA MET A 31 -5.88 -10.18 0.11
C MET A 31 -4.85 -9.06 0.03
N PHE A 32 -4.46 -8.65 -1.18
CA PHE A 32 -3.57 -7.52 -1.39
C PHE A 32 -4.13 -6.22 -0.81
N VAL A 33 -5.42 -5.91 -1.01
CA VAL A 33 -6.05 -4.72 -0.39
C VAL A 33 -5.97 -4.78 1.12
N LEU A 34 -6.30 -5.93 1.72
CA LEU A 34 -6.23 -6.11 3.17
C LEU A 34 -4.81 -5.96 3.71
N ARG A 35 -3.83 -6.58 3.05
CA ARG A 35 -2.41 -6.53 3.45
C ARG A 35 -1.85 -5.11 3.31
N LEU A 36 -2.02 -4.49 2.14
CA LEU A 36 -1.53 -3.13 1.88
C LEU A 36 -2.19 -2.08 2.78
N GLY A 37 -3.51 -2.15 2.96
CA GLY A 37 -4.22 -1.23 3.84
C GLY A 37 -3.83 -1.38 5.31
N ASN A 38 -3.55 -2.60 5.79
CA ASN A 38 -3.02 -2.82 7.14
C ASN A 38 -1.59 -2.29 7.31
N VAL A 39 -0.75 -2.39 6.28
CA VAL A 39 0.56 -1.73 6.26
C VAL A 39 0.38 -0.22 6.45
N PHE A 40 -0.46 0.43 5.63
CA PHE A 40 -0.72 1.88 5.77
C PHE A 40 -1.30 2.27 7.13
N ARG A 41 -2.28 1.51 7.64
CA ARG A 41 -2.87 1.74 8.97
C ARG A 41 -1.83 1.71 10.06
N THR A 42 -0.90 0.77 10.00
CA THR A 42 0.10 0.63 11.05
C THR A 42 1.21 1.67 10.93
N LEU A 43 1.55 2.10 9.71
CA LEU A 43 2.42 3.25 9.50
C LEU A 43 1.81 4.53 10.09
N GLN A 44 0.48 4.64 10.11
CA GLN A 44 -0.25 5.77 10.70
C GLN A 44 -0.46 5.68 12.23
N SER A 45 -0.44 4.48 12.83
CA SER A 45 -0.72 4.31 14.26
C SER A 45 0.38 4.84 15.19
N VAL A 46 1.49 5.32 14.63
CA VAL A 46 2.60 5.92 15.38
C VAL A 46 2.29 7.37 15.73
N PRO A 47 2.28 7.75 17.02
CA PRO A 47 2.01 9.11 17.47
C PRO A 47 3.22 10.03 17.35
N ALA A 48 3.94 9.99 16.23
CA ALA A 48 4.92 11.03 15.91
C ALA A 48 4.13 12.26 15.41
N MET A 49 3.93 13.23 16.32
CA MET A 49 3.22 14.47 16.03
C MET A 49 3.68 15.03 14.68
N SER A 50 2.74 15.17 13.74
CA SER A 50 2.86 15.78 12.40
C SER A 50 3.23 14.91 11.19
N GLU A 51 3.47 13.60 11.34
CA GLU A 51 3.81 12.76 10.17
C GLU A 51 2.64 12.73 9.14
N PRO A 52 2.88 13.09 7.87
CA PRO A 52 1.86 13.08 6.83
C PRO A 52 1.41 11.65 6.48
N GLU A 53 0.10 11.38 6.48
CA GLU A 53 -0.49 10.05 6.19
C GLU A 53 0.00 9.39 4.89
N GLN A 54 0.30 8.09 4.95
CA GLN A 54 0.88 7.32 3.84
C GLN A 54 -0.18 6.43 3.19
N ASN A 55 -0.56 6.74 1.95
CA ASN A 55 -1.51 5.96 1.16
C ASN A 55 -1.05 5.71 -0.29
N GLN A 56 0.22 6.00 -0.55
CA GLN A 56 0.89 5.82 -1.83
C GLN A 56 2.08 4.89 -1.66
N PHE A 57 2.44 4.20 -2.72
CA PHE A 57 3.64 3.39 -2.77
C PHE A 57 4.26 3.45 -4.16
N THR A 58 5.57 3.22 -4.24
CA THR A 58 6.26 2.95 -5.50
C THR A 58 7.00 1.61 -5.38
N ILE A 59 7.32 1.03 -6.54
CA ILE A 59 8.09 -0.21 -6.63
C ILE A 59 9.41 0.15 -7.32
N ASN A 60 10.34 0.73 -6.56
CA ASN A 60 11.56 1.38 -7.08
C ASN A 60 12.86 0.71 -6.59
N SER A 61 12.75 -0.34 -5.78
CA SER A 61 13.90 -1.01 -5.16
C SER A 61 13.79 -2.54 -5.28
N GLY A 62 14.84 -3.25 -4.89
CA GLY A 62 14.90 -4.72 -4.96
C GLY A 62 16.05 -5.23 -5.82
N ASN A 63 16.23 -6.55 -5.82
CA ASN A 63 17.36 -7.20 -6.52
C ASN A 63 16.98 -7.66 -7.94
N ARG A 64 15.71 -7.49 -8.32
CA ARG A 64 15.17 -7.92 -9.61
C ARG A 64 14.06 -7.00 -10.08
N VAL A 65 13.67 -7.17 -11.35
CA VAL A 65 12.46 -6.56 -11.93
C VAL A 65 11.22 -7.41 -11.66
N LEU A 66 10.04 -6.82 -11.86
CA LEU A 66 8.76 -7.53 -11.80
C LEU A 66 8.73 -8.66 -12.84
N ASN A 67 8.24 -9.82 -12.43
CA ASN A 67 8.01 -10.95 -13.34
C ASN A 67 6.65 -10.82 -14.04
N LEU A 68 6.33 -11.78 -14.91
CA LEU A 68 5.07 -11.77 -15.67
C LEU A 68 3.84 -11.81 -14.76
N GLU A 69 3.82 -12.69 -13.76
CA GLU A 69 2.67 -12.85 -12.84
C GLU A 69 2.42 -11.57 -12.03
N GLU A 70 3.48 -10.91 -11.56
CA GLU A 70 3.40 -9.64 -10.83
C GLU A 70 2.92 -8.49 -11.71
N THR A 71 3.37 -8.47 -12.97
CA THR A 71 2.95 -7.47 -13.95
C THR A 71 1.48 -7.65 -14.33
N GLU A 72 1.04 -8.89 -14.52
CA GLU A 72 -0.36 -9.24 -14.77
C GLU A 72 -1.25 -8.89 -13.57
N PHE A 73 -0.78 -9.19 -12.34
CA PHE A 73 -1.46 -8.79 -11.11
C PHE A 73 -1.63 -7.27 -11.01
N LEU A 74 -0.57 -6.50 -11.26
CA LEU A 74 -0.66 -5.03 -11.26
C LEU A 74 -1.64 -4.52 -12.33
N ALA A 75 -1.63 -5.11 -13.52
CA ALA A 75 -2.56 -4.74 -14.58
C ALA A 75 -4.01 -5.03 -14.17
N GLU A 76 -4.28 -6.17 -13.52
CA GLU A 76 -5.61 -6.54 -13.05
C GLU A 76 -6.06 -5.65 -11.88
N ALA A 77 -5.17 -5.34 -10.93
CA ALA A 77 -5.42 -4.40 -9.84
C ALA A 77 -5.78 -3.01 -10.37
N LYS A 78 -5.08 -2.51 -11.41
CA LYS A 78 -5.43 -1.26 -12.10
C LYS A 78 -6.77 -1.35 -12.81
N LYS A 79 -7.02 -2.44 -13.54
CA LYS A 79 -8.25 -2.67 -14.31
C LYS A 79 -9.51 -2.60 -13.43
N TYR A 80 -9.46 -3.20 -12.24
CA TYR A 80 -10.57 -3.18 -11.29
C TYR A 80 -10.58 -1.95 -10.36
N GLY A 81 -9.69 -0.99 -10.58
CA GLY A 81 -9.62 0.24 -9.79
C GLY A 81 -9.21 0.01 -8.34
N ILE A 82 -8.50 -1.09 -8.04
CA ILE A 82 -7.94 -1.36 -6.71
C ILE A 82 -6.86 -0.33 -6.38
N ILE A 83 -5.99 -0.10 -7.37
CA ILE A 83 -4.93 0.92 -7.32
C ILE A 83 -5.08 1.87 -8.50
N THR A 84 -4.64 3.10 -8.29
CA THR A 84 -4.54 4.11 -9.35
C THR A 84 -3.08 4.45 -9.58
N GLU A 85 -2.71 4.58 -10.86
CA GLU A 85 -1.37 4.92 -11.30
C GLU A 85 -1.22 6.45 -11.39
N GLN A 86 -0.09 6.97 -10.92
CA GLN A 86 0.30 8.36 -11.02
C GLN A 86 1.72 8.38 -11.60
N LEU A 87 1.85 8.94 -12.80
CA LEU A 87 3.14 9.20 -13.41
C LEU A 87 3.77 10.41 -12.74
N GLU A 88 4.93 10.24 -12.09
CA GLU A 88 5.70 11.39 -11.63
C GLU A 88 6.30 12.11 -12.85
N THR A 89 5.78 13.30 -13.14
CA THR A 89 6.24 14.14 -14.26
C THR A 89 7.55 14.89 -13.99
N LYS A 90 8.26 14.57 -12.90
CA LYS A 90 9.46 15.30 -12.45
C LYS A 90 10.62 14.36 -12.14
N THR A 91 11.24 13.77 -13.15
CA THR A 91 12.52 13.07 -12.97
C THR A 91 13.67 13.96 -13.44
N LYS A 92 14.41 14.56 -12.51
CA LYS A 92 15.76 15.09 -12.75
C LYS A 92 16.76 14.00 -12.36
N GLY A 93 16.97 13.01 -13.22
CA GLY A 93 17.96 11.94 -13.05
C GLY A 93 18.52 11.50 -14.41
N PRO A 94 19.78 11.01 -14.49
CA PRO A 94 20.49 10.89 -15.78
C PRO A 94 20.01 9.74 -16.69
N ILE A 95 19.07 8.90 -16.28
CA ILE A 95 18.56 7.78 -17.09
C ILE A 95 17.08 7.62 -16.79
N GLY A 96 16.23 7.85 -17.80
CA GLY A 96 14.77 7.91 -17.69
C GLY A 96 14.10 6.57 -17.45
N SER A 97 14.12 6.08 -16.22
CA SER A 97 13.07 5.19 -15.72
C SER A 97 11.96 6.06 -15.15
N ASP A 98 10.79 6.06 -15.78
CA ASP A 98 9.60 6.69 -15.21
C ASP A 98 9.30 6.02 -13.87
N ILE A 99 9.42 6.78 -12.78
CA ILE A 99 9.02 6.31 -11.45
C ILE A 99 7.50 6.35 -11.43
N VAL A 100 6.90 5.18 -11.31
CA VAL A 100 5.46 5.02 -11.22
C VAL A 100 5.07 4.97 -9.75
N ASP A 101 4.19 5.89 -9.36
CA ASP A 101 3.56 5.89 -8.05
C ASP A 101 2.18 5.25 -8.16
N PHE A 102 1.86 4.41 -7.19
CA PHE A 102 0.56 3.77 -7.05
C PHE A 102 -0.13 4.28 -5.80
N GLN A 103 -1.44 4.46 -5.88
CA GLN A 103 -2.28 4.82 -4.73
C GLN A 103 -3.38 3.77 -4.56
N LEU A 104 -3.52 3.24 -3.33
CA LEU A 104 -4.70 2.42 -2.99
C LEU A 104 -5.96 3.28 -3.12
N ASN A 105 -6.99 2.77 -3.79
CA ASN A 105 -8.20 3.55 -4.04
C ASN A 105 -8.79 4.07 -2.72
N PRO A 106 -8.99 5.39 -2.57
CA PRO A 106 -9.50 6.00 -1.34
C PRO A 106 -10.83 5.45 -0.85
N ILE A 107 -11.61 4.80 -1.73
CA ILE A 107 -12.87 4.13 -1.37
C ILE A 107 -12.68 3.06 -0.27
N TYR A 108 -11.47 2.49 -0.14
CA TYR A 108 -11.13 1.51 0.89
C TYR A 108 -10.60 2.15 2.19
N SER A 109 -10.24 3.43 2.17
CA SER A 109 -9.66 4.11 3.35
C SER A 109 -10.52 4.02 4.62
N PRO A 110 -11.86 4.14 4.56
CA PRO A 110 -12.71 4.02 5.75
C PRO A 110 -12.56 2.67 6.46
N TYR A 111 -12.34 1.57 5.72
CA TYR A 111 -12.15 0.24 6.29
C TYR A 111 -10.91 0.17 7.19
N PHE A 112 -9.82 0.79 6.75
CA PHE A 112 -8.56 0.80 7.48
C PHE A 112 -8.46 1.92 8.52
N GLN A 113 -9.47 2.78 8.61
CA GLN A 113 -9.49 3.97 9.47
C GLN A 113 -8.31 4.91 9.17
N ILE A 114 -7.91 4.99 7.90
CA ILE A 114 -6.88 5.90 7.40
C ILE A 114 -7.54 7.06 6.63
N SER A 115 -6.89 8.21 6.51
CA SER A 115 -7.42 9.31 5.69
C SER A 115 -7.24 9.03 4.21
N TYR A 116 -8.15 9.64 3.45
CA TYR A 116 -8.08 9.69 2.00
C TYR A 116 -7.09 10.74 1.48
N ARG A 117 -6.59 11.66 2.34
CA ARG A 117 -5.72 12.77 1.93
C ARG A 117 -4.33 12.28 1.52
N ARG A 118 -3.93 12.60 0.29
CA ARG A 118 -2.63 12.25 -0.31
C ARG A 118 -1.49 12.98 0.37
N LYS A 119 -0.46 12.27 0.86
CA LYS A 119 0.72 12.93 1.43
C LYS A 119 2.04 12.21 1.11
N ARG A 120 2.45 11.18 1.88
CA ARG A 120 3.75 10.50 1.69
C ARG A 120 3.58 9.14 1.00
N LYS A 121 4.58 8.75 0.20
CA LYS A 121 4.69 7.41 -0.39
C LYS A 121 5.65 6.53 0.40
N ILE A 122 5.42 5.23 0.37
CA ILE A 122 6.39 4.22 0.80
C ILE A 122 7.10 3.64 -0.41
N ASP A 123 8.39 3.37 -0.26
CA ASP A 123 9.17 2.67 -1.26
C ASP A 123 9.12 1.19 -0.91
N LEU A 124 8.53 0.39 -1.80
CA LEU A 124 8.51 -1.06 -1.68
C LEU A 124 9.56 -1.67 -2.61
N SER A 125 10.25 -2.69 -2.12
CA SER A 125 11.04 -3.55 -2.99
C SER A 125 10.13 -4.46 -3.83
N VAL A 126 10.63 -4.94 -4.97
CA VAL A 126 9.91 -5.94 -5.78
C VAL A 126 9.57 -7.19 -4.96
N GLU A 127 10.45 -7.61 -4.05
CA GLU A 127 10.22 -8.74 -3.15
C GLU A 127 9.13 -8.44 -2.11
N GLU A 128 9.09 -7.22 -1.56
CA GLU A 128 8.03 -6.81 -0.63
C GLU A 128 6.68 -6.72 -1.34
N PHE A 129 6.65 -6.17 -2.56
CA PHE A 129 5.46 -6.16 -3.40
C PHE A 129 4.98 -7.59 -3.70
N HIS A 130 5.89 -8.49 -4.06
CA HIS A 130 5.58 -9.89 -4.28
C HIS A 130 4.90 -10.51 -3.06
N VAL A 131 5.44 -10.30 -1.86
CA VAL A 131 4.84 -10.84 -0.63
C VAL A 131 3.46 -10.26 -0.39
N LEU A 132 3.25 -8.96 -0.64
CA LEU A 132 1.93 -8.33 -0.48
C LEU A 132 0.91 -8.89 -1.47
N ALA A 133 1.29 -9.08 -2.74
CA ALA A 133 0.39 -9.47 -3.83
C ALA A 133 0.15 -10.98 -3.95
N LEU A 134 1.22 -11.77 -3.81
CA LEU A 134 1.27 -13.19 -4.19
C LEU A 134 1.79 -14.09 -3.05
N GLY A 135 2.42 -13.52 -2.03
CA GLY A 135 3.03 -14.28 -0.93
C GLY A 135 2.02 -14.99 -0.03
N THR A 136 2.54 -15.92 0.76
CA THR A 136 1.83 -16.64 1.80
C THR A 136 1.55 -15.76 3.04
N GLU A 137 0.67 -16.22 3.92
CA GLU A 137 0.39 -15.52 5.18
C GLU A 137 1.62 -15.43 6.10
N ASP A 138 2.46 -16.48 6.13
CA ASP A 138 3.67 -16.48 6.93
C ASP A 138 4.69 -15.44 6.41
N GLU A 139 4.88 -15.34 5.09
CA GLU A 139 5.75 -14.32 4.49
C GLU A 139 5.23 -12.90 4.77
N TYR A 140 3.91 -12.69 4.70
CA TYR A 140 3.30 -11.41 5.04
C TYR A 140 3.47 -11.04 6.52
N ARG A 141 3.31 -12.01 7.44
CA ARG A 141 3.56 -11.80 8.87
C ARG A 141 5.01 -11.40 9.14
N ASP A 142 5.96 -12.02 8.45
CA ASP A 142 7.37 -11.69 8.57
C ASP A 142 7.68 -10.30 7.98
N LEU A 143 7.09 -9.96 6.83
CA LEU A 143 7.22 -8.65 6.20
C LEU A 143 6.68 -7.53 7.11
N SER A 144 5.44 -7.68 7.60
CA SER A 144 4.82 -6.68 8.48
C SER A 144 5.66 -6.44 9.73
N THR A 145 6.17 -7.50 10.37
CA THR A 145 7.10 -7.39 11.50
C THR A 145 8.38 -6.62 11.17
N LYS A 146 8.96 -6.85 9.98
CA LYS A 146 10.18 -6.15 9.53
C LYS A 146 9.90 -4.66 9.29
N LEU A 147 8.80 -4.33 8.61
CA LEU A 147 8.39 -2.96 8.36
C LEU A 147 8.21 -2.19 9.68
N PHE A 148 7.61 -2.81 10.70
CA PHE A 148 7.48 -2.21 12.04
C PHE A 148 8.84 -1.95 12.70
N LYS A 149 9.73 -2.95 12.71
CA LYS A 149 11.05 -2.82 13.34
C LYS A 149 11.94 -1.78 12.64
N HIS A 150 11.87 -1.69 11.31
CA HIS A 150 12.65 -0.72 10.55
C HIS A 150 12.20 0.71 10.86
N GLN A 151 10.89 0.92 10.99
CA GLN A 151 10.31 2.20 11.37
C GLN A 151 10.66 2.62 12.80
N ASP A 152 10.67 1.70 13.77
CA ASP A 152 11.11 2.03 15.13
C ASP A 152 12.59 2.44 15.21
N LYS A 153 13.45 1.83 14.40
CA LYS A 153 14.87 2.24 14.31
C LYS A 153 15.04 3.65 13.74
N LEU A 154 14.28 4.00 12.70
CA LEU A 154 14.30 5.34 12.11
C LEU A 154 13.82 6.41 13.12
N LYS A 155 12.84 6.07 13.97
CA LYS A 155 12.39 6.96 15.07
C LYS A 155 13.48 7.22 16.10
N VAL A 156 14.07 6.15 16.64
CA VAL A 156 15.16 6.25 17.64
C VAL A 156 16.30 7.09 17.09
N GLN A 157 16.66 6.90 15.82
CA GLN A 157 17.70 7.71 15.20
C GLN A 157 17.30 9.19 15.08
N THR A 158 16.07 9.50 14.67
CA THR A 158 15.60 10.89 14.52
C THR A 158 15.53 11.64 15.85
N GLU A 159 15.13 10.96 16.93
CA GLU A 159 15.08 11.53 18.30
C GLU A 159 16.47 11.76 18.91
N LEU A 160 17.49 10.99 18.51
CA LEU A 160 18.87 11.13 19.01
C LEU A 160 19.63 12.34 18.40
N TRP A 161 19.10 12.96 17.34
CA TRP A 161 19.68 14.14 16.69
C TRP A 161 18.87 15.43 16.95
N GLN A 162 17.93 15.40 17.89
CA GLN A 162 17.17 16.55 18.42
C GLN A 162 17.69 16.92 19.81
#